data_AF-A0A453IPT1-F1
#
_entry.id   AF-A0A453IPT1-F1
#
_cell.length_a   1.000
_cell.length_b   1.000
_cell.length_c   1.000
_cell.angle_alpha   90.00
_cell.angle_beta   90.00
_cell.angle_gamma   90.00
#
_symmetry.space_group_name_H-M   'P 1'
#
loop_
_entity.id
_entity.type
_entity.pdbx_description
1 polymer ?
#
loop_
_entity_poly.entity_id
_entity_poly.type
_entity_poly.pdbx_seq_one_letter_code
_entity_poly.pdbx_strand_id
1 'polypeptide(L)'
;QTPRSKVQTLYPPTPLASNLTSRHTRAAAAPLRLSSAAEAPRAAMAGPEQRVVAVIMVGGPTKGTRFRPLSLNVPKPLFPLAGQPMVHHHISACRRIPNLAQIYLIGFYEEREFALYVSSISNELRIPVRYLREDKPRGSAGGLYSFRDYIMEDSPAHIVLLNCDVCSSFPLPDMLEAHKKYGGMGTLLVNKVSAESANQFGELVADPETNELLHYTEKPETFVSDLINCGVYIFTPKILIAIEDVLKQKKDRANLRRVSSFEALQSATKAIPADYVRLDQDILSPLAGKKELYTYQTLDFWEQIKTPGMSLRCSGLYLSQFRHTSPHLLASGDGKKGATIVGDVYIHPSAKVHLTAKIGPNVSISANARIGAGARLISCIILDDVEIMVSLPLFTK
;
A
#
# COMPACT_ATOMS: atom_id res chain seq x y z
N GLN A 1 40.82 -31.48 -13.10
CA GLN A 1 39.62 -31.61 -13.96
C GLN A 1 38.43 -31.06 -13.21
N THR A 2 37.92 -29.93 -13.68
CA THR A 2 36.80 -29.14 -13.16
C THR A 2 35.47 -29.65 -13.73
N PRO A 3 34.36 -29.68 -12.97
CA PRO A 3 33.03 -29.75 -13.55
C PRO A 3 32.43 -28.34 -13.66
N ARG A 4 32.07 -27.98 -14.90
CA ARG A 4 31.34 -26.76 -15.30
C ARG A 4 29.88 -26.84 -14.83
N SER A 5 29.40 -25.82 -14.11
CA SER A 5 27.97 -25.58 -13.92
C SER A 5 27.41 -24.79 -15.11
N LYS A 6 26.35 -25.32 -15.72
CA LYS A 6 25.58 -24.66 -16.80
C LYS A 6 24.60 -23.67 -16.18
N VAL A 7 24.69 -22.41 -16.58
CA VAL A 7 23.66 -21.38 -16.33
C VAL A 7 22.67 -21.43 -17.49
N GLN A 8 21.38 -21.59 -17.19
CA GLN A 8 20.30 -21.66 -18.15
C GLN A 8 19.55 -20.32 -18.15
N THR A 9 19.70 -19.55 -19.22
CA THR A 9 19.04 -18.26 -19.44
C THR A 9 17.67 -18.50 -20.07
N LEU A 10 16.58 -18.15 -19.38
CA LEU A 10 15.23 -18.17 -19.94
C LEU A 10 14.86 -16.75 -20.40
N TYR A 11 14.65 -16.57 -21.71
CA TYR A 11 14.10 -15.36 -22.31
C TYR A 11 12.56 -15.42 -22.27
N PRO A 12 11.85 -14.33 -21.93
CA PRO A 12 10.41 -14.22 -22.19
C PRO A 12 10.13 -13.86 -23.66
N PRO A 13 8.97 -14.26 -24.21
CA PRO A 13 8.63 -14.04 -25.62
C PRO A 13 8.21 -12.59 -25.90
N THR A 14 8.55 -12.16 -27.11
CA THR A 14 8.21 -10.89 -27.77
C THR A 14 6.70 -10.74 -27.98
N PRO A 15 6.08 -9.56 -27.81
CA PRO A 15 4.73 -9.32 -28.29
C PRO A 15 4.71 -9.07 -29.81
N LEU A 16 3.79 -9.76 -30.48
CA LEU A 16 3.44 -9.60 -31.89
C LEU A 16 2.86 -8.19 -32.16
N ALA A 17 3.41 -7.54 -33.18
CA ALA A 17 2.89 -6.31 -33.74
C ALA A 17 1.57 -6.55 -34.49
N SER A 18 0.51 -5.85 -34.11
CA SER A 18 -0.70 -5.71 -34.91
C SER A 18 -0.67 -4.38 -35.66
N ASN A 19 -0.61 -4.48 -36.98
CA ASN A 19 -0.75 -3.37 -37.92
C ASN A 19 -2.19 -2.82 -37.87
N LEU A 20 -2.35 -1.56 -37.49
CA LEU A 20 -3.55 -0.78 -37.79
C LEU A 20 -3.14 0.48 -38.53
N THR A 21 -3.55 0.52 -39.78
CA THR A 21 -3.27 1.50 -40.81
C THR A 21 -3.94 2.84 -40.48
N SER A 22 -3.15 3.91 -40.50
CA SER A 22 -3.61 5.28 -40.46
C SER A 22 -4.36 5.65 -41.75
N ARG A 23 -5.63 6.08 -41.63
CA ARG A 23 -6.28 6.88 -42.67
C ARG A 23 -6.33 8.33 -42.20
N HIS A 24 -5.55 9.15 -42.89
CA HIS A 24 -5.60 10.60 -42.81
C HIS A 24 -6.92 11.11 -43.42
N THR A 25 -7.68 11.87 -42.63
CA THR A 25 -8.59 12.89 -43.17
C THR A 25 -8.30 14.21 -42.50
N ARG A 26 -7.99 15.18 -43.36
CA ARG A 26 -7.53 16.53 -43.09
C ARG A 26 -8.79 17.40 -42.89
N ALA A 27 -9.00 17.93 -41.70
CA ALA A 27 -10.04 18.93 -41.44
C ALA A 27 -9.38 20.22 -40.96
N ALA A 28 -9.72 21.31 -41.64
CA ALA A 28 -9.10 22.62 -41.55
C ALA A 28 -9.38 23.32 -40.22
N ALA A 29 -8.35 23.99 -39.68
CA ALA A 29 -8.47 24.90 -38.55
C ALA A 29 -8.76 26.32 -39.05
N ALA A 30 -9.82 26.94 -38.52
CA ALA A 30 -10.09 28.37 -38.64
C ALA A 30 -9.90 29.05 -37.26
N PRO A 31 -9.37 30.29 -37.19
CA PRO A 31 -8.94 30.91 -35.95
C PRO A 31 -10.08 31.69 -35.29
N LEU A 32 -10.26 31.53 -33.96
CA LEU A 32 -11.18 32.36 -33.18
C LEU A 32 -10.46 32.99 -31.98
N ARG A 33 -10.21 34.30 -32.16
CA ARG A 33 -10.08 35.44 -31.24
C ARG A 33 -9.99 35.18 -29.73
N LEU A 34 -8.93 35.73 -29.13
CA LEU A 34 -8.85 36.03 -27.70
C LEU A 34 -9.89 37.09 -27.30
N SER A 35 -10.68 36.81 -26.25
CA SER A 35 -11.43 37.81 -25.50
C SER A 35 -11.24 37.63 -24.00
N SER A 36 -10.94 38.77 -23.36
CA SER A 36 -10.84 39.16 -21.95
C SER A 36 -11.06 38.15 -20.81
N ALA A 37 -10.19 38.29 -19.81
CA ALA A 37 -10.27 37.72 -18.47
C ALA A 37 -11.68 37.80 -17.85
N ALA A 38 -12.18 36.64 -17.44
CA ALA A 38 -13.34 36.50 -16.56
C ALA A 38 -12.85 36.09 -15.17
N GLU A 39 -13.30 36.82 -14.15
CA GLU A 39 -13.01 36.61 -12.73
C GLU A 39 -13.32 35.17 -12.28
N ALA A 40 -12.42 34.63 -11.45
CA ALA A 40 -12.61 33.34 -10.81
C ALA A 40 -13.85 33.37 -9.89
N PRO A 41 -14.72 32.34 -9.92
CA PRO A 41 -15.87 32.31 -9.04
C PRO A 41 -15.41 32.13 -7.59
N ARG A 42 -15.84 33.05 -6.72
CA ARG A 42 -15.74 32.97 -5.25
C ARG A 42 -16.25 31.61 -4.77
N ALA A 43 -15.44 30.97 -3.92
CA ALA A 43 -15.77 29.73 -3.24
C ALA A 43 -17.15 29.80 -2.58
N ALA A 44 -18.02 28.87 -2.95
CA ALA A 44 -19.24 28.60 -2.21
C ALA A 44 -18.86 28.07 -0.82
N MET A 45 -19.43 28.66 0.23
CA MET A 45 -19.21 28.28 1.63
C MET A 45 -19.63 26.82 1.85
N ALA A 46 -18.66 25.95 2.06
CA ALA A 46 -18.87 24.56 2.46
C ALA A 46 -19.51 24.50 3.86
N GLY A 47 -20.45 23.58 4.07
CA GLY A 47 -20.96 23.25 5.41
C GLY A 47 -19.85 22.76 6.36
N PRO A 48 -20.16 22.44 7.64
CA PRO A 48 -19.14 22.02 8.60
C PRO A 48 -18.36 20.83 8.03
N GLU A 49 -17.10 21.07 7.73
CA GLU A 49 -16.25 20.12 7.02
C GLU A 49 -16.05 18.85 7.85
N GLN A 50 -16.54 17.73 7.33
CA GLN A 50 -16.44 16.43 7.98
C GLN A 50 -14.97 16.00 8.08
N ARG A 51 -14.45 15.93 9.31
CA ARG A 51 -13.07 15.50 9.58
C ARG A 51 -12.85 14.03 9.22
N VAL A 52 -11.65 13.74 8.76
CA VAL A 52 -11.20 12.38 8.44
C VAL A 52 -9.96 12.05 9.26
N VAL A 53 -9.88 10.82 9.77
CA VAL A 53 -8.67 10.27 10.39
C VAL A 53 -8.22 9.07 9.57
N ALA A 54 -6.91 8.89 9.42
CA ALA A 54 -6.34 7.72 8.76
C ALA A 54 -5.58 6.83 9.75
N VAL A 55 -5.73 5.53 9.60
CA VAL A 55 -5.07 4.48 10.38
C VAL A 55 -4.35 3.55 9.42
N ILE A 56 -3.04 3.40 9.60
CA ILE A 56 -2.21 2.51 8.80
C ILE A 56 -1.71 1.39 9.71
N MET A 57 -2.08 0.15 9.39
CA MET A 57 -1.66 -1.04 10.11
C MET A 57 -0.26 -1.44 9.65
N VAL A 58 0.77 -1.10 10.43
CA VAL A 58 2.19 -1.23 10.07
C VAL A 58 2.83 -2.55 10.53
N GLY A 59 2.07 -3.50 11.04
CA GLY A 59 2.58 -4.87 11.22
C GLY A 59 1.77 -5.72 12.17
N GLY A 60 1.83 -7.04 11.97
CA GLY A 60 1.31 -8.04 12.91
C GLY A 60 2.40 -8.59 13.84
N PRO A 61 2.05 -9.51 14.74
CA PRO A 61 2.96 -10.05 15.76
C PRO A 61 4.18 -10.77 15.17
N THR A 62 4.12 -11.19 13.90
CA THR A 62 5.21 -11.88 13.19
C THR A 62 6.15 -10.93 12.44
N LYS A 63 6.16 -9.62 12.76
CA LYS A 63 7.14 -8.58 12.34
C LYS A 63 7.91 -8.88 11.05
N GLY A 64 7.21 -8.99 9.92
CA GLY A 64 7.82 -9.15 8.61
C GLY A 64 8.71 -10.39 8.44
N THR A 65 8.45 -11.51 9.12
CA THR A 65 9.25 -12.74 8.99
C THR A 65 9.40 -13.24 7.55
N ARG A 66 8.33 -13.17 6.75
CA ARG A 66 8.34 -13.52 5.31
C ARG A 66 9.12 -12.53 4.43
N PHE A 67 9.49 -11.38 4.99
CA PHE A 67 10.27 -10.33 4.35
C PHE A 67 11.77 -10.43 4.71
N ARG A 68 12.18 -11.45 5.47
CA ARG A 68 13.60 -11.70 5.77
C ARG A 68 14.34 -12.16 4.51
N PRO A 69 15.64 -11.82 4.38
CA PRO A 69 16.49 -11.15 5.37
C PRO A 69 16.33 -9.62 5.45
N LEU A 70 15.55 -8.99 4.56
CA LEU A 70 15.46 -7.52 4.48
C LEU A 70 14.87 -6.87 5.74
N SER A 71 14.01 -7.58 6.47
CA SER A 71 13.41 -7.12 7.72
C SER A 71 14.21 -7.44 8.99
N LEU A 72 15.47 -7.90 8.88
CA LEU A 72 16.29 -8.22 10.05
C LEU A 72 16.74 -6.97 10.82
N ASN A 73 17.16 -5.93 10.09
CA ASN A 73 17.73 -4.72 10.67
C ASN A 73 16.82 -3.50 10.54
N VAL A 74 15.81 -3.56 9.66
CA VAL A 74 14.89 -2.45 9.38
C VAL A 74 13.46 -2.97 9.47
N PRO A 75 12.56 -2.29 10.20
CA PRO A 75 11.13 -2.59 10.16
C PRO A 75 10.63 -2.61 8.71
N LYS A 76 9.87 -3.65 8.35
CA LYS A 76 9.33 -3.78 6.98
C LYS A 76 8.63 -2.48 6.48
N PRO A 77 7.80 -1.78 7.27
CA PRO A 77 7.18 -0.50 6.86
C PRO A 77 8.17 0.60 6.47
N LEU A 78 9.39 0.52 7.00
CA LEU A 78 10.47 1.47 6.74
C LEU A 78 11.40 1.01 5.61
N PHE A 79 11.18 -0.17 5.03
CA PHE A 79 11.96 -0.65 3.89
C PHE A 79 11.76 0.28 2.69
N PRO A 80 12.83 0.74 2.02
CA PRO A 80 12.72 1.69 0.92
C PRO A 80 12.17 1.04 -0.36
N LEU A 81 11.17 1.69 -0.96
CA LEU A 81 10.55 1.39 -2.24
C LEU A 81 10.53 2.66 -3.07
N ALA A 82 11.11 2.63 -4.27
CA ALA A 82 11.24 3.80 -5.14
C ALA A 82 11.87 5.02 -4.43
N GLY A 83 12.85 4.78 -3.55
CA GLY A 83 13.54 5.84 -2.82
C GLY A 83 12.87 6.36 -1.56
N GLN A 84 11.68 5.83 -1.22
CA GLN A 84 10.92 6.25 -0.04
C GLN A 84 10.53 5.04 0.82
N PRO A 85 10.44 5.16 2.15
CA PRO A 85 9.90 4.08 3.01
C PRO A 85 8.53 3.57 2.52
N MET A 86 8.26 2.27 2.63
CA MET A 86 6.98 1.67 2.19
C MET A 86 5.74 2.41 2.74
N VAL A 87 5.77 2.80 4.02
CA VAL A 87 4.69 3.55 4.66
C VAL A 87 4.56 4.99 4.15
N HIS A 88 5.61 5.59 3.58
CA HIS A 88 5.56 6.94 3.00
C HIS A 88 4.50 7.04 1.90
N HIS A 89 4.41 6.03 1.04
CA HIS A 89 3.42 6.00 -0.05
C HIS A 89 1.98 6.03 0.47
N HIS A 90 1.72 5.42 1.62
CA HIS A 90 0.41 5.44 2.28
C HIS A 90 0.12 6.81 2.90
N ILE A 91 1.08 7.40 3.61
CA ILE A 91 0.95 8.72 4.24
C ILE A 91 0.76 9.80 3.18
N SER A 92 1.54 9.76 2.09
CA SER A 92 1.43 10.66 0.95
C SER A 92 0.07 10.53 0.25
N ALA A 93 -0.46 9.31 0.12
CA ALA A 93 -1.81 9.11 -0.37
C ALA A 93 -2.87 9.71 0.57
N CYS A 94 -2.73 9.52 1.89
CA CYS A 94 -3.65 10.09 2.88
C CYS A 94 -3.66 11.62 2.82
N ARG A 95 -2.53 12.28 2.58
CA ARG A 95 -2.44 13.75 2.45
C ARG A 95 -3.39 14.34 1.42
N ARG A 96 -3.78 13.57 0.41
CA ARG A 96 -4.72 14.01 -0.63
C ARG A 96 -6.18 14.02 -0.17
N ILE A 97 -6.49 13.41 0.98
CA ILE A 97 -7.84 13.37 1.54
C ILE A 97 -8.19 14.76 2.09
N PRO A 98 -9.34 15.35 1.70
CA PRO A 98 -9.80 16.61 2.27
C PRO A 98 -10.09 16.45 3.76
N ASN A 99 -9.74 17.44 4.57
CA ASN A 99 -10.04 17.50 6.00
C ASN A 99 -9.45 16.34 6.82
N LEU A 100 -8.31 15.82 6.37
CA LEU A 100 -7.51 14.88 7.15
C LEU A 100 -6.95 15.58 8.40
N ALA A 101 -7.40 15.14 9.58
CA ALA A 101 -6.97 15.68 10.86
C ALA A 101 -5.64 15.05 11.34
N GLN A 102 -5.54 13.72 11.25
CA GLN A 102 -4.48 12.96 11.89
C GLN A 102 -4.24 11.63 11.19
N ILE A 103 -2.98 11.17 11.18
CA ILE A 103 -2.60 9.82 10.77
C ILE A 103 -2.06 9.05 11.98
N TYR A 104 -2.55 7.83 12.15
CA TYR A 104 -2.08 6.87 13.15
C TYR A 104 -1.40 5.68 12.48
N LEU A 105 -0.20 5.34 12.92
CA LEU A 105 0.51 4.12 12.54
C LEU A 105 0.37 3.13 13.70
N ILE A 106 -0.30 1.99 13.47
CA ILE A 106 -0.56 0.98 14.52
C ILE A 106 0.24 -0.28 14.23
N GLY A 107 1.01 -0.77 15.20
CA GLY A 107 1.73 -2.06 15.06
C GLY A 107 2.54 -2.46 16.29
N PHE A 108 3.43 -3.43 16.13
CA PHE A 108 4.15 -4.10 17.23
C PHE A 108 5.63 -3.72 17.40
N TYR A 109 6.13 -2.77 16.61
CA TYR A 109 7.52 -2.31 16.69
C TYR A 109 7.71 -1.44 17.94
N GLU A 110 8.95 -1.35 18.43
CA GLU A 110 9.24 -0.43 19.51
C GLU A 110 9.08 1.01 19.02
N GLU A 111 8.52 1.90 19.85
CA GLU A 111 8.22 3.28 19.44
C GLU A 111 9.47 4.02 18.93
N ARG A 112 10.63 3.74 19.53
CA ARG A 112 11.94 4.28 19.11
C ARG A 112 12.32 3.95 17.67
N GLU A 113 11.82 2.84 17.11
CA GLU A 113 12.09 2.44 15.73
C GLU A 113 11.38 3.37 14.73
N PHE A 114 10.25 3.97 15.14
CA PHE A 114 9.45 4.87 14.30
C PHE A 114 9.60 6.35 14.67
N ALA A 115 10.13 6.67 15.85
CA ALA A 115 10.17 8.04 16.38
C ALA A 115 10.79 9.06 15.41
N LEU A 116 11.98 8.76 14.87
CA LEU A 116 12.66 9.65 13.90
C LEU A 116 11.86 9.81 12.62
N TYR A 117 11.35 8.69 12.07
CA TYR A 117 10.57 8.71 10.84
C TYR A 117 9.28 9.51 11.00
N VAL A 118 8.51 9.26 12.07
CA VAL A 118 7.25 9.94 12.38
C VAL A 118 7.45 11.43 12.57
N SER A 119 8.51 11.83 13.28
CA SER A 119 8.84 13.25 13.44
C SER A 119 9.21 13.90 12.11
N SER A 120 10.03 13.23 11.29
CA SER A 120 10.46 13.75 9.98
C SER A 120 9.28 13.93 9.04
N ILE A 121 8.45 12.88 8.87
CA ILE A 121 7.37 12.89 7.89
C ILE A 121 6.23 13.84 8.29
N SER A 122 5.96 13.98 9.60
CA SER A 122 4.95 14.92 10.09
C SER A 122 5.31 16.37 9.72
N ASN A 123 6.59 16.72 9.87
CA ASN A 123 7.11 18.04 9.54
C ASN A 123 7.17 18.26 8.01
N GLU A 124 7.64 17.27 7.27
CA GLU A 124 7.76 17.33 5.80
C GLU A 124 6.40 17.55 5.14
N LEU A 125 5.39 16.76 5.51
CA LEU A 125 4.06 16.81 4.88
C LEU A 125 3.09 17.76 5.58
N ARG A 126 3.47 18.35 6.72
CA ARG A 126 2.61 19.19 7.57
C ARG A 126 1.28 18.49 7.89
N ILE A 127 1.37 17.24 8.33
CA ILE A 127 0.26 16.46 8.89
C ILE A 127 0.73 15.84 10.20
N PRO A 128 -0.07 15.89 11.27
CA PRO A 128 0.21 15.11 12.46
C PRO A 128 0.25 13.59 12.16
N VAL A 129 1.38 12.95 12.43
CA VAL A 129 1.52 11.48 12.40
C VAL A 129 1.89 10.99 13.80
N ARG A 130 1.23 9.93 14.28
CA ARG A 130 1.47 9.33 15.59
C ARG A 130 1.66 7.82 15.44
N TYR A 131 2.64 7.26 16.13
CA TYR A 131 2.81 5.82 16.23
C TYR A 131 2.14 5.30 17.51
N LEU A 132 1.36 4.24 17.41
CA LEU A 132 0.67 3.59 18.51
C LEU A 132 1.10 2.12 18.58
N ARG A 133 1.78 1.74 19.67
CA ARG A 133 2.31 0.40 19.85
C ARG A 133 1.27 -0.54 20.46
N GLU A 134 0.93 -1.61 19.74
CA GLU A 134 0.15 -2.72 20.28
C GLU A 134 0.98 -3.53 21.29
N ASP A 135 0.40 -3.80 22.46
CA ASP A 135 0.99 -4.60 23.53
C ASP A 135 0.86 -6.11 23.28
N LYS A 136 -0.22 -6.53 22.63
CA LYS A 136 -0.52 -7.92 22.32
C LYS A 136 -1.39 -8.04 21.07
N PRO A 137 -1.34 -9.19 20.36
CA PRO A 137 -2.12 -9.36 19.13
C PRO A 137 -3.61 -9.45 19.40
N ARG A 138 -4.38 -8.47 18.93
CA ARG A 138 -5.85 -8.42 19.02
C ARG A 138 -6.55 -8.58 17.66
N GLY A 139 -5.80 -8.90 16.62
CA GLY A 139 -6.31 -8.97 15.24
C GLY A 139 -6.48 -7.58 14.62
N SER A 140 -6.77 -7.51 13.32
CA SER A 140 -6.84 -6.24 12.58
C SER A 140 -7.91 -5.29 13.13
N ALA A 141 -9.12 -5.80 13.38
CA ALA A 141 -10.21 -5.01 13.93
C ALA A 141 -10.02 -4.74 15.44
N GLY A 142 -9.47 -5.71 16.19
CA GLY A 142 -9.19 -5.50 17.62
C GLY A 142 -8.08 -4.47 17.86
N GLY A 143 -7.06 -4.40 16.99
CA GLY A 143 -6.03 -3.36 17.03
C GLY A 143 -6.63 -1.96 16.81
N LEU A 144 -7.48 -1.81 15.78
CA LEU A 144 -8.23 -0.56 15.54
C LEU A 144 -9.06 -0.16 16.77
N TYR A 145 -9.84 -1.10 17.34
CA TYR A 145 -10.71 -0.83 18.48
C TYR A 145 -9.95 -0.49 19.78
N SER A 146 -8.75 -1.03 19.94
CA SER A 146 -7.93 -0.79 21.15
C SER A 146 -7.49 0.67 21.27
N PHE A 147 -7.32 1.35 20.14
CA PHE A 147 -6.95 2.76 20.07
C PHE A 147 -8.12 3.68 19.69
N ARG A 148 -9.37 3.20 19.80
CA ARG A 148 -10.56 3.98 19.43
C ARG A 148 -10.62 5.34 20.12
N ASP A 149 -10.19 5.43 21.37
CA ASP A 149 -10.25 6.67 22.15
C ASP A 149 -9.35 7.74 21.50
N TYR A 150 -8.15 7.37 21.03
CA TYR A 150 -7.26 8.25 20.25
C TYR A 150 -7.81 8.58 18.86
N ILE A 151 -8.34 7.57 18.15
CA ILE A 151 -8.89 7.74 16.81
C ILE A 151 -10.09 8.69 16.81
N MET A 152 -10.86 8.70 17.90
CA MET A 152 -12.05 9.53 18.07
C MET A 152 -11.78 10.90 18.71
N GLU A 153 -10.53 11.23 19.11
CA GLU A 153 -10.15 12.54 19.69
C GLU A 153 -10.62 13.71 18.81
N ASP A 154 -10.46 13.58 17.49
CA ASP A 154 -10.86 14.59 16.50
C ASP A 154 -12.35 14.51 16.08
N SER A 155 -13.13 13.60 16.68
CA SER A 155 -14.52 13.32 16.29
C SER A 155 -14.68 13.15 14.76
N PRO A 156 -13.90 12.26 14.12
CA PRO A 156 -13.95 12.11 12.68
C PRO A 156 -15.30 11.57 12.22
N ALA A 157 -15.78 12.08 11.08
CA ALA A 157 -16.93 11.50 10.40
C ALA A 157 -16.55 10.22 9.62
N HIS A 158 -15.27 10.12 9.21
CA HIS A 158 -14.75 9.00 8.43
C HIS A 158 -13.38 8.55 8.96
N ILE A 159 -13.17 7.24 8.97
CA ILE A 159 -11.93 6.57 9.37
C ILE A 159 -11.41 5.82 8.14
N VAL A 160 -10.26 6.21 7.61
CA VAL A 160 -9.57 5.47 6.55
C VAL A 160 -8.66 4.43 7.20
N LEU A 161 -8.77 3.17 6.82
CA LEU A 161 -7.93 2.08 7.31
C LEU A 161 -7.13 1.48 6.16
N LEU A 162 -5.81 1.38 6.30
CA LEU A 162 -4.92 0.82 5.27
C LEU A 162 -4.00 -0.25 5.87
N ASN A 163 -3.83 -1.36 5.16
CA ASN A 163 -2.78 -2.33 5.45
C ASN A 163 -1.46 -1.87 4.83
N CYS A 164 -0.39 -1.75 5.62
CA CYS A 164 0.88 -1.20 5.15
C CYS A 164 1.61 -2.10 4.14
N ASP A 165 1.21 -3.37 3.98
CA ASP A 165 1.78 -4.28 2.99
C ASP A 165 1.10 -4.21 1.62
N VAL A 166 0.32 -3.17 1.36
CA VAL A 166 -0.32 -2.88 0.09
C VAL A 166 0.53 -1.89 -0.73
N CYS A 167 0.74 -2.20 -2.01
CA CYS A 167 1.29 -1.28 -2.99
C CYS A 167 0.17 -0.88 -3.95
N SER A 168 -0.22 0.39 -3.97
CA SER A 168 -1.29 0.88 -4.83
C SER A 168 -1.15 2.37 -5.10
N SER A 169 -1.88 2.88 -6.09
CA SER A 169 -2.07 4.32 -6.32
C SER A 169 -2.92 5.00 -5.24
N PHE A 170 -3.73 4.21 -4.50
CA PHE A 170 -4.63 4.65 -3.42
C PHE A 170 -5.57 5.79 -3.84
N PRO A 171 -6.71 5.51 -4.51
CA PRO A 171 -7.69 6.54 -4.92
C PRO A 171 -8.55 7.03 -3.75
N LEU A 172 -7.93 7.41 -2.62
CA LEU A 172 -8.63 7.71 -1.36
C LEU A 172 -9.64 8.86 -1.45
N PRO A 173 -9.37 9.99 -2.17
CA PRO A 173 -10.36 11.05 -2.32
C PRO A 173 -11.62 10.58 -3.06
N ASP A 174 -11.44 9.88 -4.18
CA ASP A 174 -12.57 9.37 -4.97
C ASP A 174 -13.35 8.30 -4.20
N MET A 175 -12.64 7.44 -3.47
CA MET A 175 -13.24 6.42 -2.62
C MET A 175 -14.05 7.06 -1.47
N LEU A 176 -13.61 8.19 -0.91
CA LEU A 176 -14.34 8.93 0.11
C LEU A 176 -15.63 9.55 -0.45
N GLU A 177 -15.57 10.12 -1.65
CA GLU A 177 -16.76 10.67 -2.32
C GLU A 177 -17.77 9.57 -2.68
N ALA A 178 -17.30 8.41 -3.13
CA ALA A 178 -18.16 7.25 -3.35
C ALA A 178 -18.80 6.76 -2.04
N HIS A 179 -18.00 6.64 -0.96
CA HIS A 179 -18.49 6.21 0.35
C HIS A 179 -19.61 7.11 0.87
N LYS A 180 -19.46 8.43 0.75
CA LYS A 180 -20.51 9.40 1.12
C LYS A 180 -21.81 9.21 0.34
N LYS A 181 -21.73 8.83 -0.95
CA LYS A 181 -22.90 8.56 -1.79
C LYS A 181 -23.59 7.24 -1.43
N TYR A 182 -22.82 6.21 -1.08
CA TYR A 182 -23.37 4.91 -0.68
C TYR A 182 -24.10 4.97 0.66
N GLY A 183 -23.56 5.70 1.64
CA GLY A 183 -24.23 5.94 2.94
C GLY A 183 -24.18 4.78 3.94
N GLY A 184 -23.47 3.69 3.63
CA GLY A 184 -23.26 2.56 4.54
C GLY A 184 -22.18 2.77 5.60
N MET A 185 -22.01 1.76 6.46
CA MET A 185 -20.93 1.70 7.44
C MET A 185 -19.53 1.71 6.82
N GLY A 186 -19.31 1.11 5.65
CA GLY A 186 -17.97 1.00 5.06
C GLY A 186 -17.90 0.81 3.55
N THR A 187 -16.76 1.17 2.99
CA THR A 187 -16.41 0.95 1.57
C THR A 187 -15.01 0.36 1.46
N LEU A 188 -14.91 -0.76 0.74
CA LEU A 188 -13.68 -1.52 0.53
C LEU A 188 -13.10 -1.18 -0.85
N LEU A 189 -11.80 -0.94 -0.94
CA LEU A 189 -11.10 -0.97 -2.23
C LEU A 189 -11.04 -2.41 -2.72
N VAL A 190 -11.37 -2.63 -3.98
CA VAL A 190 -11.35 -3.95 -4.62
C VAL A 190 -10.64 -3.90 -5.96
N ASN A 191 -10.05 -5.02 -6.37
CA ASN A 191 -9.42 -5.16 -7.68
C ASN A 191 -9.84 -6.47 -8.33
N LYS A 192 -9.85 -6.50 -9.66
CA LYS A 192 -10.04 -7.74 -10.43
C LYS A 192 -8.69 -8.41 -10.67
N VAL A 193 -8.63 -9.71 -10.40
CA VAL A 193 -7.45 -10.54 -10.65
C VAL A 193 -7.83 -11.77 -11.47
N SER A 194 -6.84 -12.48 -12.01
CA SER A 194 -7.12 -13.71 -12.75
C SER A 194 -7.62 -14.80 -11.81
N ALA A 195 -8.51 -15.67 -12.30
CA ALA A 195 -9.12 -16.74 -11.50
C ALA A 195 -8.08 -17.67 -10.86
N GLU A 196 -6.91 -17.85 -11.49
CA GLU A 196 -5.81 -18.69 -10.99
C GLU A 196 -5.12 -18.08 -9.75
N SER A 197 -5.29 -16.78 -9.51
CA SER A 197 -4.64 -16.05 -8.42
C SER A 197 -5.60 -15.60 -7.32
N ALA A 198 -6.91 -15.61 -7.57
CA ALA A 198 -7.94 -15.09 -6.68
C ALA A 198 -7.92 -15.73 -5.28
N ASN A 199 -7.77 -17.06 -5.22
CA ASN A 199 -7.80 -17.84 -3.97
C ASN A 199 -6.68 -17.50 -2.95
N GLN A 200 -5.68 -16.70 -3.36
CA GLN A 200 -4.61 -16.22 -2.49
C GLN A 200 -5.03 -15.04 -1.61
N PHE A 201 -6.24 -14.50 -1.86
CA PHE A 201 -6.78 -13.28 -1.28
C PHE A 201 -8.19 -13.52 -0.71
N GLY A 202 -8.76 -12.50 -0.07
CA GLY A 202 -10.17 -12.51 0.29
C GLY A 202 -11.01 -12.17 -0.94
N GLU A 203 -11.81 -13.13 -1.39
CA GLU A 203 -12.70 -13.01 -2.54
C GLU A 203 -14.05 -12.45 -2.11
N LEU A 204 -14.69 -11.68 -2.99
CA LEU A 204 -15.95 -11.03 -2.68
C LEU A 204 -16.87 -10.93 -3.88
N VAL A 205 -18.17 -10.85 -3.61
CA VAL A 205 -19.21 -10.61 -4.62
C VAL A 205 -19.83 -9.25 -4.33
N ALA A 206 -19.87 -8.40 -5.35
CA ALA A 206 -20.53 -7.09 -5.28
C ALA A 206 -21.79 -7.09 -6.15
N ASP A 207 -22.81 -6.35 -5.71
CA ASP A 207 -23.97 -6.04 -6.52
C ASP A 207 -23.58 -5.11 -7.68
N PRO A 208 -23.89 -5.46 -8.94
CA PRO A 208 -23.41 -4.71 -10.10
C PRO A 208 -24.05 -3.34 -10.27
N GLU A 209 -25.20 -3.07 -9.64
CA GLU A 209 -25.91 -1.79 -9.77
C GLU A 209 -25.59 -0.87 -8.59
N THR A 210 -25.61 -1.42 -7.38
CA THR A 210 -25.49 -0.66 -6.13
C THR A 210 -24.08 -0.66 -5.55
N ASN A 211 -23.21 -1.56 -6.02
CA ASN A 211 -21.89 -1.85 -5.45
C ASN A 211 -21.91 -2.36 -4.00
N GLU A 212 -23.07 -2.81 -3.49
CA GLU A 212 -23.17 -3.45 -2.18
C GLU A 212 -22.28 -4.71 -2.13
N LEU A 213 -21.57 -4.91 -1.03
CA LEU A 213 -20.88 -6.16 -0.74
C LEU A 213 -21.91 -7.23 -0.38
N LEU A 214 -22.18 -8.16 -1.29
CA LEU A 214 -23.16 -9.23 -1.12
C LEU A 214 -22.58 -10.44 -0.37
N HIS A 215 -21.32 -10.77 -0.64
CA HIS A 215 -20.66 -11.92 -0.03
C HIS A 215 -19.15 -11.68 0.10
N TYR A 216 -18.55 -12.22 1.16
CA TYR A 216 -17.10 -12.14 1.38
C TYR A 216 -16.59 -13.47 1.97
N THR A 217 -15.55 -14.03 1.35
CA THR A 217 -14.87 -15.24 1.83
C THR A 217 -13.36 -15.04 1.83
N GLU A 218 -12.73 -15.26 2.98
CA GLU A 218 -11.27 -15.14 3.12
C GLU A 218 -10.56 -16.40 2.62
N LYS A 219 -9.77 -16.28 1.54
CA LYS A 219 -8.94 -17.34 0.94
C LYS A 219 -9.69 -18.67 0.78
N PRO A 220 -10.76 -18.69 -0.04
CA PRO A 220 -11.54 -19.91 -0.25
C PRO A 220 -10.69 -20.99 -0.93
N GLU A 221 -11.00 -22.26 -0.64
CA GLU A 221 -10.39 -23.39 -1.36
C GLU A 221 -10.90 -23.50 -2.80
N THR A 222 -12.14 -23.08 -3.04
CA THR A 222 -12.80 -23.06 -4.33
C THR A 222 -13.01 -21.63 -4.81
N PHE A 223 -12.80 -21.37 -6.10
CA PHE A 223 -13.05 -20.05 -6.70
C PHE A 223 -14.50 -19.59 -6.48
N VAL A 224 -14.65 -18.38 -5.95
CA VAL A 224 -15.92 -17.68 -5.70
C VAL A 224 -16.04 -16.46 -6.62
N SER A 225 -15.00 -15.63 -6.72
CA SER A 225 -14.99 -14.41 -7.52
C SER A 225 -13.59 -13.97 -7.96
N ASP A 226 -13.51 -13.24 -9.07
CA ASP A 226 -12.32 -12.54 -9.54
C ASP A 226 -12.07 -11.20 -8.83
N LEU A 227 -13.03 -10.72 -8.03
CA LEU A 227 -12.88 -9.53 -7.19
C LEU A 227 -12.25 -9.88 -5.85
N ILE A 228 -11.19 -9.15 -5.50
CA ILE A 228 -10.44 -9.34 -4.26
C ILE A 228 -10.42 -8.09 -3.38
N ASN A 229 -10.38 -8.29 -2.07
CA ASN A 229 -10.16 -7.25 -1.08
C ASN A 229 -8.72 -6.73 -1.12
N CYS A 230 -8.58 -5.42 -1.31
CA CYS A 230 -7.29 -4.76 -1.49
C CYS A 230 -6.64 -4.26 -0.19
N GLY A 231 -7.24 -4.47 0.99
CA GLY A 231 -6.67 -4.04 2.26
C GLY A 231 -6.74 -2.53 2.53
N VAL A 232 -7.69 -1.84 1.88
CA VAL A 232 -7.91 -0.39 2.01
C VAL A 232 -9.40 -0.15 2.20
N TYR A 233 -9.75 0.63 3.22
CA TYR A 233 -11.13 0.80 3.66
C TYR A 233 -11.41 2.25 4.05
N ILE A 234 -12.65 2.68 3.86
CA ILE A 234 -13.22 3.87 4.50
C ILE A 234 -14.41 3.42 5.31
N PHE A 235 -14.47 3.83 6.57
CA PHE A 235 -15.55 3.51 7.49
C PHE A 235 -16.13 4.77 8.12
N THR A 236 -17.40 4.70 8.47
CA THR A 236 -17.97 5.60 9.49
C THR A 236 -17.60 5.09 10.90
N PRO A 237 -17.66 5.93 11.95
CA PRO A 237 -17.44 5.49 13.33
C PRO A 237 -18.31 4.32 13.80
N LYS A 238 -19.42 4.03 13.12
CA LYS A 238 -20.26 2.85 13.39
C LYS A 238 -19.49 1.53 13.33
N ILE A 239 -18.38 1.47 12.59
CA ILE A 239 -17.52 0.28 12.56
C ILE A 239 -16.99 -0.08 13.96
N LEU A 240 -16.71 0.91 14.81
CA LEU A 240 -16.21 0.68 16.16
C LEU A 240 -17.28 0.02 17.04
N ILE A 241 -18.55 0.36 16.83
CA ILE A 241 -19.69 -0.25 17.52
C ILE A 241 -19.83 -1.71 17.07
N ALA A 242 -19.76 -1.98 15.76
CA ALA A 242 -19.81 -3.34 15.24
C ALA A 242 -18.68 -4.22 15.81
N ILE A 243 -17.47 -3.67 15.96
CA ILE A 243 -16.34 -4.38 16.60
C ILE A 243 -16.61 -4.62 18.09
N GLU A 244 -17.17 -3.64 18.80
CA GLU A 244 -17.53 -3.80 20.21
C GLU A 244 -18.55 -4.94 20.42
N ASP A 245 -19.59 -5.00 19.58
CA ASP A 245 -20.62 -6.03 19.67
C ASP A 245 -20.04 -7.43 19.49
N VAL A 246 -19.14 -7.60 18.52
CA VAL A 246 -18.42 -8.86 18.32
C VAL A 246 -17.53 -9.21 19.52
N LEU A 247 -16.86 -8.22 20.11
CA LEU A 247 -16.06 -8.42 21.33
C LEU A 247 -16.92 -8.89 22.51
N LYS A 248 -18.10 -8.29 22.71
CA LYS A 248 -19.05 -8.69 23.76
C LYS A 248 -19.52 -10.14 23.54
N GLN A 249 -19.98 -10.46 22.33
CA GLN A 249 -20.42 -11.82 21.97
C GLN A 249 -19.32 -12.87 22.19
N LYS A 250 -18.07 -12.58 21.82
CA LYS A 250 -16.93 -13.49 22.03
C LYS A 250 -16.62 -13.68 23.52
N LYS A 251 -16.71 -12.63 24.34
CA LYS A 251 -16.53 -12.71 25.80
C LYS A 251 -17.63 -13.54 26.45
N ASP A 252 -18.89 -13.33 26.07
CA ASP A 252 -20.03 -14.08 26.62
C ASP A 252 -19.89 -15.57 26.30
N ARG A 253 -19.53 -15.92 25.07
CA ARG A 253 -19.25 -17.30 24.66
C ARG A 253 -18.08 -17.92 25.44
N ALA A 254 -17.02 -17.15 25.71
CA ALA A 254 -15.88 -17.62 26.48
C ALA A 254 -16.25 -17.86 27.97
N ASN A 255 -17.11 -17.01 28.54
CA ASN A 255 -17.60 -17.18 29.91
C ASN A 255 -18.49 -18.42 30.04
N LEU A 256 -19.40 -18.64 29.09
CA LEU A 256 -20.24 -19.85 29.03
C LEU A 256 -19.40 -21.14 28.99
N ARG A 257 -18.33 -21.16 28.16
CA ARG A 257 -17.41 -22.31 28.08
C ARG A 257 -16.68 -22.63 29.38
N ARG A 258 -16.38 -21.62 30.21
CA ARG A 258 -15.72 -21.83 31.52
C ARG A 258 -16.65 -22.44 32.57
N VAL A 259 -17.96 -22.26 32.43
CA VAL A 259 -18.96 -22.84 33.34
C VAL A 259 -19.22 -24.32 33.02
N SER A 260 -19.00 -24.75 31.77
CA SER A 260 -19.07 -26.16 31.35
C SER A 260 -17.74 -26.88 31.64
N SER A 261 -17.68 -27.62 32.75
CA SER A 261 -16.48 -28.37 33.19
C SER A 261 -16.01 -29.47 32.22
N PHE A 262 -16.82 -29.82 31.22
CA PHE A 262 -16.53 -30.92 30.30
C PHE A 262 -15.70 -30.49 29.07
N GLU A 263 -15.78 -29.22 28.62
CA GLU A 263 -15.01 -28.73 27.46
C GLU A 263 -13.62 -28.18 27.81
N ALA A 264 -13.37 -27.91 29.10
CA ALA A 264 -12.12 -27.31 29.58
C ALA A 264 -10.88 -28.24 29.39
N LEU A 265 -11.08 -29.56 29.32
CA LEU A 265 -9.98 -30.52 29.13
C LEU A 265 -9.50 -30.66 27.68
N GLN A 266 -10.28 -30.23 26.68
CA GLN A 266 -10.00 -30.52 25.26
C GLN A 266 -9.41 -29.33 24.48
N SER A 267 -9.45 -28.11 25.01
CA SER A 267 -9.10 -26.87 24.28
C SER A 267 -7.77 -26.22 24.72
N ALA A 268 -6.84 -27.01 25.28
CA ALA A 268 -5.49 -26.52 25.64
C ALA A 268 -4.57 -26.28 24.42
N THR A 269 -5.01 -26.60 23.21
CA THR A 269 -4.31 -26.33 21.96
C THR A 269 -4.90 -25.10 21.25
N LYS A 270 -4.25 -23.94 21.44
CA LYS A 270 -4.45 -22.66 20.71
C LYS A 270 -5.89 -22.09 20.71
N ALA A 271 -6.48 -21.87 21.89
CA ALA A 271 -7.66 -21.02 21.97
C ALA A 271 -7.31 -19.58 21.54
N ILE A 272 -7.95 -19.09 20.48
CA ILE A 272 -7.85 -17.69 20.05
C ILE A 272 -8.40 -16.80 21.18
N PRO A 273 -7.68 -15.77 21.64
CA PRO A 273 -8.15 -14.87 22.69
C PRO A 273 -9.52 -14.24 22.36
N ALA A 274 -10.37 -14.04 23.37
CA ALA A 274 -11.70 -13.46 23.16
C ALA A 274 -11.67 -12.02 22.61
N ASP A 275 -10.55 -11.31 22.83
CA ASP A 275 -10.28 -9.98 22.30
C ASP A 275 -9.55 -9.97 20.95
N TYR A 276 -9.40 -11.14 20.31
CA TYR A 276 -8.86 -11.26 18.96
C TYR A 276 -9.99 -11.20 17.91
N VAL A 277 -10.05 -10.09 17.17
CA VAL A 277 -11.07 -9.82 16.14
C VAL A 277 -10.39 -9.48 14.82
N ARG A 278 -10.73 -10.25 13.79
CA ARG A 278 -10.26 -10.07 12.41
C ARG A 278 -11.31 -9.30 11.63
N LEU A 279 -10.89 -8.21 10.98
CA LEU A 279 -11.77 -7.39 10.16
C LEU A 279 -12.50 -8.23 9.12
N ASP A 280 -11.76 -9.03 8.35
CA ASP A 280 -12.28 -9.83 7.26
C ASP A 280 -13.36 -10.83 7.70
N GLN A 281 -13.02 -11.73 8.61
CA GLN A 281 -13.89 -12.86 8.96
C GLN A 281 -14.93 -12.52 10.04
N ASP A 282 -14.58 -11.65 10.99
CA ASP A 282 -15.46 -11.36 12.13
C ASP A 282 -16.33 -10.11 11.91
N ILE A 283 -15.99 -9.24 10.95
CA ILE A 283 -16.74 -7.99 10.67
C ILE A 283 -17.27 -7.93 9.24
N LEU A 284 -16.41 -8.11 8.22
CA LEU A 284 -16.83 -7.97 6.81
C LEU A 284 -17.76 -9.11 6.39
N SER A 285 -17.38 -10.39 6.61
CA SER A 285 -18.25 -11.53 6.29
C SER A 285 -19.65 -11.42 6.91
N PRO A 286 -19.83 -11.13 8.22
CA PRO A 286 -21.16 -11.06 8.82
C PRO A 286 -21.98 -9.82 8.43
N LEU A 287 -21.35 -8.77 7.89
CA LEU A 287 -22.03 -7.55 7.43
C LEU A 287 -22.36 -7.57 5.93
N ALA A 288 -21.80 -8.50 5.17
CA ALA A 288 -22.14 -8.68 3.76
C ALA A 288 -23.64 -8.98 3.57
N GLY A 289 -24.25 -8.37 2.54
CA GLY A 289 -25.68 -8.48 2.22
C GLY A 289 -26.63 -7.75 3.16
N LYS A 290 -26.12 -6.88 4.03
CA LYS A 290 -26.92 -6.09 5.00
C LYS A 290 -27.05 -4.61 4.63
N LYS A 291 -26.66 -4.21 3.42
CA LYS A 291 -26.64 -2.81 2.95
C LYS A 291 -25.77 -1.87 3.80
N GLU A 292 -24.76 -2.43 4.45
CA GLU A 292 -23.83 -1.67 5.30
C GLU A 292 -22.43 -1.54 4.69
N LEU A 293 -22.05 -2.43 3.77
CA LEU A 293 -20.73 -2.48 3.16
C LEU A 293 -20.83 -2.38 1.65
N TYR A 294 -19.94 -1.61 1.06
CA TYR A 294 -19.89 -1.33 -0.38
C TYR A 294 -18.48 -1.53 -0.92
N THR A 295 -18.36 -1.62 -2.24
CA THR A 295 -17.08 -1.78 -2.93
C THR A 295 -16.75 -0.58 -3.80
N TYR A 296 -15.46 -0.32 -3.96
CA TYR A 296 -14.91 0.65 -4.91
C TYR A 296 -13.82 -0.04 -5.71
N GLN A 297 -14.06 -0.28 -7.00
CA GLN A 297 -13.10 -0.97 -7.85
C GLN A 297 -11.99 -0.01 -8.31
N THR A 298 -10.74 -0.37 -8.05
CA THR A 298 -9.58 0.31 -8.65
C THR A 298 -9.35 -0.18 -10.07
N LEU A 299 -8.95 0.74 -10.95
CA LEU A 299 -8.45 0.44 -12.30
C LEU A 299 -6.94 0.65 -12.43
N ASP A 300 -6.31 1.18 -11.37
CA ASP A 300 -4.87 1.37 -11.26
C ASP A 300 -4.19 0.13 -10.67
N PHE A 301 -2.86 0.18 -10.64
CA PHE A 301 -2.06 -0.88 -10.06
C PHE A 301 -2.38 -1.15 -8.58
N TRP A 302 -2.37 -2.44 -8.25
CA TRP A 302 -2.44 -2.94 -6.89
C TRP A 302 -1.59 -4.20 -6.78
N GLU A 303 -0.81 -4.31 -5.71
CA GLU A 303 0.03 -5.47 -5.39
C GLU A 303 0.15 -5.64 -3.88
N GLN A 304 0.43 -6.86 -3.41
CA GLN A 304 0.74 -7.12 -2.02
C GLN A 304 2.23 -7.43 -1.80
N ILE A 305 2.86 -6.71 -0.88
CA ILE A 305 4.28 -6.81 -0.59
C ILE A 305 4.54 -7.90 0.47
N LYS A 306 4.29 -9.17 0.14
CA LYS A 306 4.51 -10.28 1.10
C LYS A 306 5.97 -10.72 1.22
N THR A 307 6.74 -10.61 0.15
CA THR A 307 8.11 -11.15 0.02
C THR A 307 9.08 -10.08 -0.49
N PRO A 308 10.40 -10.27 -0.32
CA PRO A 308 11.43 -9.41 -0.92
C PRO A 308 11.29 -9.28 -2.43
N GLY A 309 10.96 -10.35 -3.17
CA GLY A 309 10.80 -10.26 -4.63
C GLY A 309 9.72 -9.27 -5.06
N MET A 310 8.63 -9.17 -4.28
CA MET A 310 7.56 -8.21 -4.57
C MET A 310 7.98 -6.75 -4.37
N SER A 311 9.00 -6.47 -3.54
CA SER A 311 9.49 -5.11 -3.35
C SER A 311 10.08 -4.52 -4.63
N LEU A 312 10.74 -5.34 -5.47
CA LEU A 312 11.27 -4.91 -6.76
C LEU A 312 10.14 -4.50 -7.72
N ARG A 313 9.09 -5.33 -7.82
CA ARG A 313 7.91 -5.03 -8.64
C ARG A 313 7.21 -3.76 -8.16
N CYS A 314 6.95 -3.66 -6.86
CA CYS A 314 6.29 -2.51 -6.24
C CYS A 314 7.12 -1.22 -6.39
N SER A 315 8.45 -1.31 -6.25
CA SER A 315 9.34 -0.18 -6.53
C SER A 315 9.23 0.28 -7.98
N GLY A 316 9.17 -0.64 -8.95
CA GLY A 316 8.96 -0.29 -10.36
C GLY A 316 7.62 0.40 -10.61
N LEU A 317 6.53 -0.08 -9.98
CA LEU A 317 5.21 0.53 -10.08
C LEU A 317 5.20 1.97 -9.56
N TYR A 318 5.77 2.21 -8.37
CA TYR A 318 5.88 3.57 -7.82
C TYR A 318 6.78 4.49 -8.65
N LEU A 319 7.91 3.98 -9.14
CA LEU A 319 8.78 4.74 -10.05
C LEU A 319 8.03 5.16 -11.34
N SER A 320 7.25 4.25 -11.91
CA SER A 320 6.40 4.57 -13.08
C SER A 320 5.31 5.58 -12.75
N GLN A 321 4.73 5.51 -11.55
CA GLN A 321 3.73 6.47 -11.09
C GLN A 321 4.35 7.88 -10.95
N PHE A 322 5.60 7.97 -10.45
CA PHE A 322 6.30 9.25 -10.29
C PHE A 322 6.49 10.00 -11.60
N ARG A 323 6.52 9.34 -12.77
CA ARG A 323 6.50 10.04 -14.08
C ARG A 323 5.33 11.00 -14.24
N HIS A 324 4.21 10.72 -13.58
CA HIS A 324 2.99 11.50 -13.69
C HIS A 324 2.75 12.37 -12.46
N THR A 325 3.09 11.88 -11.27
CA THR A 325 2.79 12.56 -10.01
C THR A 325 3.93 13.44 -9.50
N SER A 326 5.18 12.97 -9.65
CA SER A 326 6.37 13.64 -9.09
C SER A 326 7.60 13.46 -10.00
N PRO A 327 7.60 14.00 -11.24
CA PRO A 327 8.68 13.73 -12.21
C PRO A 327 10.05 14.23 -11.73
N HIS A 328 10.05 15.23 -10.85
CA HIS A 328 11.26 15.80 -10.24
C HIS A 328 12.02 14.83 -9.33
N LEU A 329 11.40 13.74 -8.87
CA LEU A 329 12.06 12.69 -8.09
C LEU A 329 12.86 11.71 -8.98
N LEU A 330 12.59 11.69 -10.28
CA LEU A 330 13.25 10.79 -11.21
C LEU A 330 14.56 11.41 -11.72
N ALA A 331 15.62 10.62 -11.70
CA ALA A 331 16.90 10.99 -12.24
C ALA A 331 16.86 11.03 -13.78
N SER A 332 17.70 11.88 -14.36
CA SER A 332 17.95 11.93 -15.80
C SER A 332 19.44 12.03 -16.07
N GLY A 333 19.88 11.47 -17.20
CA GLY A 333 21.29 11.48 -17.57
C GLY A 333 21.52 10.86 -18.94
N ASP A 334 22.19 11.60 -19.81
CA ASP A 334 22.41 11.24 -21.22
C ASP A 334 23.74 10.49 -21.46
N GLY A 335 24.52 10.25 -20.41
CA GLY A 335 25.86 9.63 -20.51
C GLY A 335 26.99 10.59 -20.87
N LYS A 336 26.73 11.90 -21.09
CA LYS A 336 27.78 12.85 -21.49
C LYS A 336 28.46 13.53 -20.31
N LYS A 337 27.67 14.05 -19.36
CA LYS A 337 28.13 14.74 -18.14
C LYS A 337 27.75 14.00 -16.84
N GLY A 338 27.08 12.87 -16.98
CA GLY A 338 26.50 12.07 -15.90
C GLY A 338 26.36 10.62 -16.37
N ALA A 339 26.01 9.73 -15.45
CA ALA A 339 25.65 8.35 -15.78
C ALA A 339 24.53 8.29 -16.83
N THR A 340 24.49 7.24 -17.64
CA THR A 340 23.37 7.01 -18.56
C THR A 340 22.18 6.49 -17.77
N ILE A 341 21.05 7.20 -17.82
CA ILE A 341 19.81 6.82 -17.16
C ILE A 341 18.81 6.32 -18.20
N VAL A 342 18.19 5.16 -17.95
CA VAL A 342 17.23 4.52 -18.85
C VAL A 342 15.93 4.25 -18.10
N GLY A 343 14.81 4.80 -18.57
CA GLY A 343 13.50 4.64 -17.93
C GLY A 343 13.43 5.34 -16.58
N ASP A 344 12.64 4.80 -15.64
CA ASP A 344 12.50 5.41 -14.32
C ASP A 344 13.57 4.93 -13.37
N VAL A 345 14.29 5.91 -12.84
CA VAL A 345 15.33 5.69 -11.87
C VAL A 345 15.20 6.74 -10.78
N TYR A 346 15.24 6.31 -9.53
CA TYR A 346 15.44 7.21 -8.40
C TYR A 346 16.90 7.16 -7.94
N ILE A 347 17.51 8.32 -7.74
CA ILE A 347 18.85 8.44 -7.16
C ILE A 347 18.78 9.44 -6.02
N HIS A 348 19.04 8.98 -4.79
CA HIS A 348 19.09 9.86 -3.64
C HIS A 348 20.16 10.95 -3.83
N PRO A 349 19.92 12.21 -3.44
CA PRO A 349 20.88 13.30 -3.66
C PRO A 349 22.29 13.08 -3.06
N SER A 350 22.40 12.29 -1.99
CA SER A 350 23.70 11.96 -1.38
C SER A 350 24.42 10.76 -2.02
N ALA A 351 23.78 10.04 -2.93
CA ALA A 351 24.39 8.91 -3.61
C ALA A 351 25.44 9.39 -4.63
N LYS A 352 26.52 8.62 -4.80
CA LYS A 352 27.59 8.91 -5.76
C LYS A 352 27.55 7.88 -6.87
N VAL A 353 27.30 8.33 -8.09
CA VAL A 353 27.22 7.46 -9.27
C VAL A 353 28.31 7.87 -10.26
N HIS A 354 29.15 6.90 -10.65
CA HIS A 354 30.21 7.15 -11.62
C HIS A 354 29.64 7.47 -13.01
N LEU A 355 30.32 8.38 -13.72
CA LEU A 355 29.91 8.91 -15.04
C LEU A 355 29.70 7.81 -16.10
N THR A 356 30.46 6.71 -16.01
CA THR A 356 30.40 5.59 -16.96
C THR A 356 29.35 4.52 -16.61
N ALA A 357 28.63 4.68 -15.51
CA ALA A 357 27.59 3.73 -15.12
C ALA A 357 26.34 3.88 -16.01
N LYS A 358 25.61 2.77 -16.17
CA LYS A 358 24.30 2.73 -16.85
C LYS A 358 23.25 2.21 -15.88
N ILE A 359 22.24 3.04 -15.60
CA ILE A 359 21.26 2.77 -14.56
C ILE A 359 19.87 2.71 -15.19
N GLY A 360 19.14 1.65 -14.88
CA GLY A 360 17.73 1.48 -15.23
C GLY A 360 17.45 0.45 -16.33
N PRO A 361 16.15 0.16 -16.57
CA PRO A 361 14.99 0.73 -15.89
C PRO A 361 14.73 0.16 -14.49
N ASN A 362 13.82 0.81 -13.74
CA ASN A 362 13.27 0.38 -12.46
C ASN A 362 14.33 0.23 -11.36
N VAL A 363 15.22 1.21 -11.25
CA VAL A 363 16.27 1.22 -10.23
C VAL A 363 16.01 2.31 -9.20
N SER A 364 16.18 2.00 -7.92
CA SER A 364 16.26 3.01 -6.86
C SER A 364 17.58 2.89 -6.12
N ILE A 365 18.25 4.03 -5.92
CA ILE A 365 19.52 4.13 -5.22
C ILE A 365 19.31 5.01 -3.99
N SER A 366 19.53 4.44 -2.81
CA SER A 366 19.29 5.08 -1.52
C SER A 366 20.50 5.91 -1.06
N ALA A 367 20.44 6.44 0.16
CA ALA A 367 21.39 7.43 0.63
C ALA A 367 22.82 6.88 0.72
N ASN A 368 23.80 7.72 0.36
CA ASN A 368 25.24 7.46 0.49
C ASN A 368 25.77 6.25 -0.29
N ALA A 369 24.93 5.58 -1.08
CA ALA A 369 25.35 4.49 -1.93
C ALA A 369 26.37 4.96 -2.97
N ARG A 370 27.34 4.10 -3.30
CA ARG A 370 28.43 4.37 -4.24
C ARG A 370 28.39 3.39 -5.40
N ILE A 371 28.15 3.90 -6.60
CA ILE A 371 28.11 3.10 -7.83
C ILE A 371 29.37 3.38 -8.64
N GLY A 372 30.21 2.36 -8.76
CA GLY A 372 31.51 2.41 -9.43
C GLY A 372 31.43 2.46 -10.96
N ALA A 373 32.60 2.63 -11.57
CA ALA A 373 32.76 2.75 -13.00
C ALA A 373 32.23 1.51 -13.76
N GLY A 374 31.49 1.74 -14.85
CA GLY A 374 31.00 0.68 -15.74
C GLY A 374 29.87 -0.17 -15.17
N ALA A 375 29.38 0.11 -13.97
CA ALA A 375 28.26 -0.62 -13.36
C ALA A 375 27.00 -0.53 -14.22
N ARG A 376 26.26 -1.65 -14.30
CA ARG A 376 24.99 -1.76 -15.02
C ARG A 376 23.91 -2.29 -14.08
N LEU A 377 22.95 -1.44 -13.73
CA LEU A 377 21.89 -1.78 -12.79
C LEU A 377 20.54 -1.79 -13.49
N ILE A 378 19.72 -2.81 -13.23
CA ILE A 378 18.37 -2.96 -13.77
C ILE A 378 17.49 -3.65 -12.73
N SER A 379 16.25 -3.16 -12.56
CA SER A 379 15.23 -3.77 -11.69
C SER A 379 15.73 -4.10 -10.29
N CYS A 380 16.43 -3.16 -9.64
CA CYS A 380 17.03 -3.37 -8.33
C CYS A 380 16.83 -2.17 -7.38
N ILE A 381 16.93 -2.46 -6.08
CA ILE A 381 16.91 -1.46 -5.01
C ILE A 381 18.28 -1.52 -4.34
N ILE A 382 19.03 -0.43 -4.41
CA ILE A 382 20.31 -0.29 -3.74
C ILE A 382 20.08 0.46 -2.43
N LEU A 383 20.35 -0.21 -1.31
CA LEU A 383 20.11 0.32 0.04
C LEU A 383 21.19 1.31 0.47
N ASP A 384 20.97 1.92 1.63
CA ASP A 384 21.86 2.91 2.20
C ASP A 384 23.28 2.35 2.39
N ASP A 385 24.28 3.20 2.14
CA ASP A 385 25.70 2.91 2.33
C ASP A 385 26.26 1.73 1.52
N VAL A 386 25.49 1.18 0.57
CA VAL A 386 25.94 0.09 -0.31
C VAL A 386 26.94 0.61 -1.34
N GLU A 387 28.02 -0.14 -1.53
CA GLU A 387 29.05 0.14 -2.54
C GLU A 387 29.08 -0.97 -3.60
N ILE A 388 28.89 -0.60 -4.86
CA ILE A 388 28.93 -1.51 -6.01
C ILE A 388 30.13 -1.12 -6.86
N MET A 389 31.18 -1.93 -6.77
CA MET A 389 32.40 -1.75 -7.57
C MET A 389 32.47 -2.83 -8.64
N VAL A 390 32.68 -2.43 -9.89
CA VAL A 390 33.03 -3.37 -10.95
C VAL A 390 34.54 -3.52 -10.92
N SER A 391 35.04 -4.72 -10.62
CA SER A 391 36.46 -5.01 -10.82
C SER A 391 36.75 -5.01 -12.32
N LEU A 392 37.55 -4.05 -12.78
CA LEU A 392 38.30 -4.25 -14.02
C LEU A 392 39.23 -5.45 -13.78
N PRO A 393 39.33 -6.42 -14.69
CA PRO A 393 40.39 -7.41 -14.59
C PRO A 393 41.72 -6.66 -14.57
N LEU A 394 42.47 -6.82 -13.48
CA LEU A 394 43.87 -6.44 -13.40
C LEU A 394 44.62 -7.21 -14.50
N PHE A 395 44.74 -6.62 -15.69
CA PHE A 395 45.82 -6.97 -16.59
C PHE A 395 47.09 -6.32 -16.03
N THR A 396 47.73 -7.00 -15.08
CA THR A 396 49.14 -6.78 -14.81
C THR A 396 49.92 -7.15 -16.07
N LYS A 397 50.64 -6.18 -16.63
CA LYS A 397 51.62 -6.38 -17.71
C LYS A 397 52.78 -7.25 -17.24
#